data_AF-A0AAT9S337-F1
#
_entry.id   AF-A0AAT9S337-F1
#
_cell.length_a   1.000
_cell.length_b   1.000
_cell.length_c   1.000
_cell.angle_alpha   90.00
_cell.angle_beta   90.00
_cell.angle_gamma   90.00
#
_symmetry.space_group_name_H-M   'P 1'
#
loop_
_entity.id
_entity.type
_entity.pdbx_description
1 polymer ?
#
loop_
_entity_poly.entity_id
_entity_poly.type
_entity_poly.pdbx_seq_one_letter_code
_entity_poly.pdbx_strand_id
1 'polypeptide(L)'
;MNRNTKINALLLIVVAALAVLPLALGLGDHKEEPFTGSDGEAETAITEIEPDYEPWFSPLYEPPSGEIESALFSLQAALGAGVLAYYFGVRRGRRQGEARARARLDAAGNTTTSEATAVSATAAAATARTATGDEGPPGGAAESTAGRV
;
A
#
# COMPACT_ATOMS: atom_id res chain seq x y z
N MET A 1 -3.86 15.61 10.39
CA MET A 1 -3.17 14.51 9.68
C MET A 1 -3.91 13.20 9.90
N ASN A 2 -4.30 12.53 8.82
CA ASN A 2 -4.81 11.15 8.81
C ASN A 2 -3.84 10.19 9.50
N ARG A 3 -4.36 9.14 10.17
CA ARG A 3 -3.56 8.17 10.95
C ARG A 3 -2.40 7.58 10.15
N ASN A 4 -2.62 7.30 8.87
CA ASN A 4 -1.61 6.70 7.99
C ASN A 4 -0.45 7.67 7.70
N THR A 5 -0.72 8.96 7.48
CA THR A 5 0.36 9.94 7.29
C THR A 5 1.12 10.19 8.59
N LYS A 6 0.45 10.15 9.75
CA LYS A 6 1.15 10.17 11.05
C LYS A 6 2.08 8.97 11.24
N ILE A 7 1.62 7.77 10.88
CA ILE A 7 2.42 6.53 10.95
C ILE A 7 3.61 6.60 9.98
N ASN A 8 3.38 7.03 8.73
CA ASN A 8 4.47 7.16 7.76
C ASN A 8 5.49 8.22 8.17
N ALA A 9 5.04 9.35 8.71
CA ALA A 9 5.92 10.38 9.26
C ALA A 9 6.71 9.85 10.46
N LEU A 10 6.07 9.12 11.37
CA LEU A 10 6.75 8.45 12.49
C LEU A 10 7.82 7.47 11.99
N LEU A 11 7.50 6.62 11.00
CA LEU A 11 8.45 5.67 10.41
C LEU A 11 9.65 6.38 9.78
N LEU A 12 9.44 7.48 9.05
CA LEU A 12 10.53 8.29 8.50
C LEU A 12 11.39 8.92 9.59
N ILE A 13 10.77 9.44 10.66
CA ILE A 13 11.50 9.99 11.81
C ILE A 13 12.34 8.89 12.48
N VAL A 14 11.80 7.69 12.66
CA VAL A 14 12.54 6.56 13.25
C VAL A 14 13.73 6.17 12.38
N VAL A 15 13.57 6.07 11.06
CA VAL A 15 14.68 5.77 10.15
C VAL A 15 15.74 6.87 10.19
N ALA A 16 15.34 8.14 10.14
CA ALA A 16 16.27 9.27 10.26
C ALA A 16 16.97 9.27 11.63
N ALA A 17 16.26 8.96 12.71
CA ALA A 17 16.83 8.83 14.04
C ALA A 17 17.84 7.69 14.10
N LEU A 18 17.55 6.51 13.52
CA LEU A 18 18.50 5.40 13.47
C LEU A 18 19.78 5.73 12.69
N ALA A 19 19.70 6.57 11.66
CA ALA A 19 20.88 7.02 10.91
C ALA A 19 21.67 8.11 11.65
N VAL A 20 20.98 9.04 12.32
CA VAL A 20 21.61 10.23 12.94
C VAL A 20 22.04 10.00 14.39
N LEU A 21 21.33 9.16 15.16
CA LEU A 21 21.65 8.88 16.56
C LEU A 21 23.08 8.36 16.78
N PRO A 22 23.58 7.38 16.00
CA PRO A 22 24.95 6.89 16.16
C PRO A 22 25.97 8.02 15.98
N LEU A 23 25.77 8.88 14.98
CA LEU A 23 26.62 10.04 14.70
C LEU A 23 26.51 11.11 15.79
N ALA A 24 25.29 11.41 16.26
CA ALA A 24 25.04 12.48 17.22
C ALA A 24 25.46 12.13 18.66
N LEU A 25 25.46 10.83 18.99
CA LEU A 25 25.91 10.33 20.29
C LEU A 25 27.41 10.01 20.32
N GLY A 26 28.13 10.27 19.22
CA GLY A 26 29.56 9.99 19.14
C GLY A 26 29.89 8.51 19.28
N LEU A 27 28.99 7.60 18.83
CA LEU A 27 29.27 6.17 18.76
C LEU A 27 30.36 5.97 17.69
N GLY A 28 31.61 6.17 18.11
CA GLY A 28 32.78 6.11 17.25
C GLY A 28 33.78 7.25 17.43
N ASP A 29 33.51 8.27 18.25
CA ASP A 29 34.44 9.42 18.50
C ASP A 29 35.80 9.01 19.10
N HIS A 30 35.94 7.76 19.53
CA HIS A 30 37.17 7.19 20.09
C HIS A 30 37.90 6.28 19.10
N LYS A 31 37.42 6.16 17.86
CA LYS A 31 38.02 5.35 16.79
C LYS A 31 38.45 6.29 15.67
N GLU A 32 39.68 6.13 15.17
CA GLU A 32 40.20 6.92 14.04
C GLU A 32 39.33 6.76 12.78
N GLU A 33 38.67 5.61 12.64
CA GLU A 33 37.60 5.34 11.67
C GLU A 33 36.34 4.75 12.35
N PRO A 34 35.39 5.62 12.75
CA PRO A 34 34.17 5.24 13.47
C PRO A 34 33.30 4.16 12.79
N PHE A 35 33.34 4.11 11.46
CA PHE A 35 32.50 3.27 10.61
C PHE A 35 33.34 2.58 9.54
N THR A 36 34.47 2.00 9.95
CA THR A 36 35.28 1.16 9.06
C THR A 36 34.51 -0.12 8.68
N GLY A 37 34.89 -0.73 7.56
CA GLY A 37 34.28 -1.98 7.10
C GLY A 37 34.51 -3.12 8.09
N SER A 38 33.70 -4.18 8.00
CA SER A 38 33.87 -5.36 8.85
C SER A 38 35.22 -6.05 8.68
N ASP A 39 35.87 -5.84 7.54
CA ASP A 39 37.16 -6.44 7.21
C ASP A 39 38.31 -5.77 7.97
N GLY A 40 38.35 -4.44 8.04
CA GLY A 40 39.35 -3.70 8.82
C GLY A 40 39.28 -3.96 10.33
N GLU A 41 38.07 -4.17 10.87
CA GLU A 41 37.89 -4.60 12.27
C GLU A 41 38.43 -6.03 12.49
N ALA A 42 38.26 -6.92 11.52
CA ALA A 42 38.77 -8.29 11.58
C ALA A 42 40.30 -8.35 11.50
N GLU A 43 40.91 -7.57 10.60
CA GLU A 43 42.37 -7.44 10.49
C GLU A 43 42.98 -6.92 11.80
N THR A 44 42.38 -5.88 12.39
CA THR A 44 42.83 -5.33 13.68
C THR A 44 42.77 -6.40 14.78
N ALA A 45 41.65 -7.12 14.90
CA ALA A 45 41.49 -8.16 15.89
C ALA A 45 42.47 -9.34 15.70
N ILE A 46 42.74 -9.74 14.46
CA ILE A 46 43.70 -10.81 14.17
C ILE A 46 45.11 -10.39 14.58
N THR A 47 45.51 -9.15 14.25
CA THR A 47 46.84 -8.61 14.57
C THR A 47 47.05 -8.47 16.09
N GLU A 48 45.99 -8.20 16.86
CA GLU A 48 46.05 -8.18 18.33
C GLU A 48 46.19 -9.58 18.96
N ILE A 49 45.56 -10.60 18.37
CA ILE A 49 45.56 -11.97 18.90
C ILE A 49 46.85 -12.70 18.56
N GLU A 50 47.35 -12.52 17.33
CA GLU A 50 48.55 -13.20 16.84
C GLU A 50 49.41 -12.21 16.02
N PRO A 51 50.36 -11.52 16.67
CA PRO A 51 51.13 -10.45 16.02
C PRO A 51 52.09 -10.94 14.92
N ASP A 52 52.41 -12.24 14.90
CA ASP A 52 53.22 -12.88 13.87
C ASP A 52 52.36 -13.48 12.73
N TYR A 53 51.05 -13.19 12.70
CA TYR A 53 50.14 -13.73 11.69
C TYR A 53 50.42 -13.13 10.30
N GLU A 54 50.66 -14.00 9.33
CA GLU A 54 50.88 -13.62 7.93
C GLU A 54 49.57 -13.84 7.14
N PRO A 55 49.02 -12.82 6.45
CA PRO A 55 47.79 -12.97 5.69
C PRO A 55 47.91 -14.07 4.62
N TRP A 56 47.04 -15.09 4.71
CA TRP A 56 46.99 -16.19 3.74
C TRP A 56 46.35 -15.81 2.40
N PHE A 57 45.77 -14.61 2.32
CA PHE A 57 45.20 -14.03 1.12
C PHE A 57 45.58 -12.55 1.03
N SER A 58 46.01 -12.13 -0.14
CA SER A 58 46.26 -10.73 -0.49
C SER A 58 45.30 -10.34 -1.61
N PRO A 59 44.62 -9.18 -1.53
CA PRO A 59 43.74 -8.73 -2.61
C PRO A 59 44.50 -8.69 -3.94
N LEU A 60 43.91 -9.30 -4.97
CA LEU A 60 44.47 -9.24 -6.33
C LEU A 60 44.43 -7.80 -6.90
N TYR A 61 43.62 -6.94 -6.29
CA TYR A 61 43.46 -5.54 -6.62
C TYR A 61 43.17 -4.75 -5.34
N GLU A 62 44.11 -3.87 -4.98
CA GLU A 62 43.94 -2.89 -3.91
C GLU A 62 43.45 -1.58 -4.55
N PRO A 63 42.25 -1.09 -4.23
CA PRO A 63 41.82 0.22 -4.72
C PRO A 63 42.76 1.31 -4.17
N PRO A 64 43.12 2.33 -4.96
CA PRO A 64 44.11 3.34 -4.58
C PRO A 64 43.67 4.27 -3.42
N SER A 65 42.45 4.11 -2.89
CA SER A 65 41.92 4.83 -1.73
C SER A 65 40.81 4.03 -1.05
N GLY A 66 40.81 3.99 0.29
CA GLY A 66 39.74 3.40 1.11
C GLY A 66 38.37 4.07 0.93
N GLU A 67 38.33 5.29 0.38
CA GLU A 67 37.08 5.95 -0.01
C GLU A 67 36.37 5.22 -1.16
N ILE A 68 37.14 4.65 -2.09
CA ILE A 68 36.60 3.91 -3.24
C ILE A 68 36.02 2.58 -2.77
N GLU A 69 36.68 1.91 -1.82
CA GLU A 69 36.17 0.69 -1.19
C GLU A 69 34.83 0.93 -0.49
N SER A 70 34.77 1.98 0.35
CA SER A 70 33.55 2.39 1.04
C SER A 70 32.43 2.79 0.07
N ALA A 71 32.77 3.42 -1.05
CA ALA A 71 31.82 3.79 -2.10
C ALA A 71 31.23 2.55 -2.81
N LEU A 72 32.06 1.55 -3.12
CA LEU A 72 31.61 0.30 -3.74
C LEU A 72 30.71 -0.50 -2.79
N PHE A 73 31.06 -0.55 -1.50
CA PHE A 73 30.23 -1.17 -0.48
C PHE A 73 28.87 -0.47 -0.33
N SER A 74 28.88 0.87 -0.28
CA SER A 74 27.66 1.68 -0.19
C SER A 74 26.76 1.50 -1.41
N LEU A 75 27.35 1.37 -2.61
CA LEU A 75 26.61 1.07 -3.84
C LEU A 75 25.94 -0.31 -3.77
N GLN A 76 26.67 -1.33 -3.31
CA GLN A 76 26.11 -2.68 -3.12
C GLN A 76 24.95 -2.67 -2.11
N ALA A 77 25.11 -1.96 -0.98
CA ALA A 77 24.06 -1.81 0.01
C ALA A 77 22.82 -1.09 -0.57
N ALA A 78 23.02 -0.02 -1.35
CA ALA A 78 21.94 0.72 -2.00
C ALA A 78 21.18 -0.15 -3.01
N LEU A 79 21.88 -0.93 -3.82
CA LEU A 79 21.27 -1.86 -4.77
C LEU A 79 20.48 -2.96 -4.04
N GLY A 80 21.05 -3.56 -2.99
CA GLY A 80 20.36 -4.57 -2.18
C GLY A 80 19.09 -4.02 -1.52
N ALA A 81 19.17 -2.84 -0.91
CA ALA A 81 18.02 -2.16 -0.32
C ALA A 81 16.95 -1.81 -1.38
N GLY A 82 17.37 -1.37 -2.57
CA GLY A 82 16.49 -1.07 -3.69
C GLY A 82 15.69 -2.29 -4.16
N VAL A 83 16.35 -3.44 -4.31
CA VAL A 83 15.68 -4.71 -4.68
C VAL A 83 14.67 -5.13 -3.62
N LEU A 84 15.04 -5.08 -2.33
CA LEU A 84 14.13 -5.40 -1.23
C LEU A 84 12.91 -4.46 -1.22
N ALA A 85 13.14 -3.15 -1.32
CA ALA A 85 12.08 -2.14 -1.34
C ALA A 85 11.12 -2.36 -2.53
N TYR A 86 11.64 -2.65 -3.71
CA TYR A 86 10.85 -2.96 -4.89
C TYR A 86 9.97 -4.21 -4.68
N TYR A 87 10.55 -5.29 -4.16
CA TYR A 87 9.83 -6.53 -3.90
C TYR A 87 8.65 -6.34 -2.92
N PHE A 88 8.90 -5.69 -1.78
CA PHE A 88 7.85 -5.38 -0.81
C PHE A 88 6.81 -4.42 -1.39
N GLY A 89 7.24 -3.45 -2.21
CA GLY A 89 6.37 -2.51 -2.92
C GLY A 89 5.39 -3.23 -3.84
N VAL A 90 5.88 -4.10 -4.73
CA VAL A 90 5.06 -4.86 -5.68
C VAL A 90 4.09 -5.79 -4.96
N ARG A 91 4.55 -6.56 -3.96
CA ARG A 91 3.66 -7.45 -3.20
C ARG A 91 2.56 -6.68 -2.48
N ARG A 92 2.89 -5.56 -1.85
CA ARG A 92 1.91 -4.71 -1.15
C ARG A 92 0.92 -4.09 -2.13
N GLY A 93 1.40 -3.62 -3.28
CA GLY A 93 0.56 -3.05 -4.34
C GLY A 93 -0.46 -4.04 -4.89
N ARG A 94 -0.04 -5.28 -5.17
CA ARG A 94 -0.94 -6.35 -5.66
C ARG A 94 -2.08 -6.66 -4.69
N ARG A 95 -1.77 -6.82 -3.39
CA ARG A 95 -2.81 -7.08 -2.36
C ARG A 95 -3.81 -5.92 -2.23
N GLN A 96 -3.34 -4.69 -2.34
CA GLN A 96 -4.24 -3.51 -2.30
C GLN A 96 -5.07 -3.39 -3.57
N GLY A 97 -4.50 -3.74 -4.73
CA GLY A 97 -5.22 -3.79 -6.01
C GLY A 97 -6.34 -4.83 -6.00
N GLU A 98 -6.06 -6.04 -5.52
CA GLU A 98 -7.05 -7.11 -5.39
C GLU A 98 -8.17 -6.74 -4.40
N ALA A 99 -7.82 -6.13 -3.26
CA ALA A 99 -8.82 -5.66 -2.29
C ALA A 99 -9.72 -4.55 -2.88
N ARG A 100 -9.14 -3.60 -3.63
CA ARG A 100 -9.90 -2.55 -4.33
C ARG A 100 -10.76 -3.11 -5.45
N ALA A 101 -10.26 -4.10 -6.19
CA ALA A 101 -11.01 -4.77 -7.25
C ALA A 101 -12.22 -5.52 -6.68
N ARG A 102 -12.04 -6.28 -5.59
CA ARG A 102 -13.15 -6.93 -4.87
C ARG A 102 -14.19 -5.94 -4.37
N ALA A 103 -13.74 -4.86 -3.71
CA ALA A 103 -14.66 -3.83 -3.23
C ALA A 103 -15.45 -3.15 -4.36
N ARG A 104 -14.87 -2.99 -5.56
CA ARG A 104 -15.59 -2.47 -6.74
C ARG A 104 -16.62 -3.46 -7.28
N LEU A 105 -16.29 -4.75 -7.30
CA LEU A 105 -17.24 -5.80 -7.71
C LEU A 105 -18.42 -5.88 -6.75
N ASP A 106 -18.18 -5.81 -5.44
CA ASP A 106 -19.23 -5.81 -4.42
C ASP A 106 -20.13 -4.56 -4.53
N ALA A 107 -19.54 -3.40 -4.83
CA ALA A 107 -20.29 -2.17 -5.04
C ALA A 107 -21.16 -2.23 -6.32
N ALA A 108 -20.62 -2.74 -7.42
CA ALA A 108 -21.37 -2.92 -8.67
C ALA A 108 -22.53 -3.93 -8.49
N GLY A 109 -22.27 -5.05 -7.80
CA GLY A 109 -23.29 -6.07 -7.51
C GLY A 109 -24.45 -5.54 -6.65
N ASN A 110 -24.16 -4.68 -5.67
CA ASN A 110 -25.22 -4.06 -4.86
C ASN A 110 -26.11 -3.12 -5.69
N THR A 111 -25.52 -2.41 -6.66
CA THR A 111 -26.24 -1.38 -7.44
C THR A 111 -27.19 -2.07 -8.40
N THR A 112 -26.72 -3.10 -9.10
CA THR A 112 -27.57 -3.92 -9.98
C THR A 112 -28.68 -4.65 -9.23
N THR A 113 -28.40 -5.15 -8.02
CA THR A 113 -29.42 -5.81 -7.18
C THR A 113 -30.48 -4.81 -6.70
N SER A 114 -30.07 -3.59 -6.33
CA SER A 114 -30.99 -2.54 -5.88
C SER A 114 -31.86 -2.01 -7.01
N GLU A 115 -31.30 -1.84 -8.22
CA GLU A 115 -32.06 -1.44 -9.41
C GLU A 115 -33.06 -2.52 -9.84
N ALA A 116 -32.66 -3.79 -9.88
CA ALA A 116 -33.56 -4.90 -10.21
C ALA A 116 -34.70 -5.07 -9.19
N THR A 117 -34.40 -4.90 -7.90
CA THR A 117 -35.40 -4.95 -6.82
C THR A 117 -36.40 -3.78 -6.93
N ALA A 118 -35.92 -2.57 -7.26
CA ALA A 118 -36.78 -1.41 -7.46
C ALA A 118 -37.70 -1.57 -8.67
N VAL A 119 -37.19 -2.09 -9.80
CA VAL A 119 -38.01 -2.36 -10.99
C VAL A 119 -39.08 -3.42 -10.71
N SER A 120 -38.74 -4.49 -9.98
CA SER A 120 -39.70 -5.54 -9.61
C SER A 120 -40.78 -5.04 -8.64
N ALA A 121 -40.40 -4.22 -7.65
CA ALA A 121 -41.36 -3.58 -6.74
C ALA A 121 -42.31 -2.61 -7.47
N THR A 122 -41.78 -1.87 -8.46
CA THR A 122 -42.58 -0.94 -9.27
C THR A 122 -43.54 -1.70 -10.19
N ALA A 123 -43.10 -2.82 -10.78
CA ALA A 123 -43.95 -3.72 -11.58
C ALA A 123 -45.06 -4.39 -10.74
N ALA A 124 -44.73 -4.81 -9.51
CA ALA A 124 -45.73 -5.34 -8.56
C ALA A 124 -46.76 -4.27 -8.16
N ALA A 125 -46.33 -3.04 -7.89
CA ALA A 125 -47.21 -1.92 -7.57
C ALA A 125 -48.03 -1.41 -8.77
N ALA A 126 -47.59 -1.65 -10.01
CA ALA A 126 -48.37 -1.39 -11.22
C ALA A 126 -49.46 -2.46 -11.39
N THR A 127 -49.10 -3.75 -11.22
CA THR A 127 -50.03 -4.89 -11.32
C THR A 127 -51.16 -4.82 -10.30
N ALA A 128 -50.84 -4.41 -9.05
CA ALA A 128 -51.85 -4.22 -8.01
C ALA A 128 -52.86 -3.10 -8.31
N ARG A 129 -52.43 -2.04 -9.03
CA ARG A 129 -53.32 -0.93 -9.43
C ARG A 129 -54.25 -1.29 -10.59
N THR A 130 -53.84 -2.21 -11.45
CA THR A 130 -54.69 -2.70 -12.55
C THR A 130 -55.77 -3.66 -12.05
N ALA A 131 -55.51 -4.38 -10.95
CA ALA A 131 -56.49 -5.28 -10.33
C ALA A 131 -57.61 -4.56 -9.54
N THR A 132 -57.44 -3.27 -9.20
CA THR A 132 -58.43 -2.48 -8.45
C THR A 132 -59.21 -1.48 -9.33
N GLY A 133 -59.19 -1.66 -10.65
CA GLY A 133 -59.85 -0.77 -11.61
C GLY A 133 -60.82 -1.50 -12.52
N ASP A 134 -61.84 -2.15 -11.97
CA ASP A 134 -63.04 -2.55 -12.73
C ASP A 134 -64.27 -2.54 -11.80
N GLU A 135 -64.80 -1.34 -11.55
CA GLU A 135 -66.24 -1.14 -11.37
C GLU A 135 -66.63 0.13 -12.14
N GLY A 136 -66.91 -0.05 -13.43
CA GLY A 136 -67.63 0.94 -14.22
C GLY A 136 -69.12 0.97 -13.81
N PRO A 137 -69.77 2.14 -13.72
CA PRO A 137 -71.20 2.18 -13.52
C PRO A 137 -71.91 1.71 -14.82
N PRO A 138 -72.89 0.79 -14.76
CA PRO A 138 -73.63 0.41 -15.93
C PRO A 138 -74.52 1.58 -16.38
N GLY A 139 -74.42 1.91 -17.67
CA GLY A 139 -75.33 2.83 -18.34
C GLY A 139 -76.77 2.28 -18.31
N GLY A 140 -77.71 3.15 -17.93
CA GLY A 140 -79.15 2.98 -18.12
C GLY A 140 -79.66 4.09 -19.02
N ALA A 141 -80.22 3.69 -20.17
CA ALA A 141 -80.72 4.54 -21.22
C ALA A 141 -82.09 5.17 -20.91
N ALA A 142 -82.32 6.30 -21.58
CA ALA A 142 -83.59 6.79 -22.12
C ALA A 142 -84.75 7.16 -21.17
N GLU A 143 -85.11 8.45 -21.14
CA GLU A 143 -86.48 8.83 -21.46
C GLU A 143 -86.56 10.24 -22.07
N SER A 144 -87.09 10.28 -23.29
CA SER A 144 -87.59 11.45 -24.02
C SER A 144 -89.08 11.56 -23.71
N THR A 145 -89.62 12.75 -23.42
CA THR A 145 -90.89 13.27 -23.99
C THR A 145 -91.22 14.67 -23.44
N ALA A 146 -91.16 15.64 -24.36
CA ALA A 146 -92.05 16.78 -24.63
C ALA A 146 -93.02 17.39 -23.56
N GLY A 147 -93.10 18.74 -23.61
CA GLY A 147 -94.32 19.52 -23.31
C GLY A 147 -94.02 20.87 -22.63
N ARG A 148 -93.95 21.99 -23.36
CA ARG A 148 -95.01 23.04 -23.47
C ARG A 148 -95.29 23.70 -22.10
N VAL A 149 -95.06 24.99 -21.84
CA VAL A 149 -95.47 26.25 -22.51
C VAL A 149 -94.43 27.33 -22.16
#